data_AF-A0A444ZGR0-F1
#
_entry.id   AF-A0A444ZGR0-F1
#
_cell.length_a   1.000
_cell.length_b   1.000
_cell.length_c   1.000
_cell.angle_alpha   90.00
_cell.angle_beta   90.00
_cell.angle_gamma   90.00
#
_symmetry.space_group_name_H-M   'P 1'
#
loop_
_entity.id
_entity.type
_entity.pdbx_description
1 polymer ?
#
loop_
_entity_poly.entity_id
_entity_poly.type
_entity_poly.pdbx_seq_one_letter_code
_entity_poly.pdbx_strand_id
1 'polypeptide(L)'
;MGDPEADVENEIGHGSRGDVTILPTLVRSAVLKAVCAGFEETTEPPVCLSGGWYIETNECLERNGGCWKDERANISACRDTFRGRVCECPVVKGVQYKGDGYTSCEGMPSFPI
;
A
#
# COMPACT_ATOMS: atom_id res chain seq x y z
N MET A 1 -3.53 7.33 -47.78
CA MET A 1 -2.85 6.30 -46.96
C MET A 1 -3.03 6.68 -45.52
N GLY A 2 -3.87 5.95 -44.79
CA GLY A 2 -3.95 6.00 -43.34
C GLY A 2 -3.64 4.60 -42.83
N ASP A 3 -2.71 4.49 -41.89
CA ASP A 3 -2.33 3.24 -41.22
C ASP A 3 -3.16 3.08 -39.95
N PRO A 4 -3.88 1.98 -39.77
CA PRO A 4 -4.47 1.65 -38.49
C PRO A 4 -4.29 0.17 -38.16
N GLU A 5 -3.19 -0.27 -37.56
CA GLU A 5 -3.11 -1.64 -37.02
C GLU A 5 -2.35 -1.64 -35.68
N ALA A 6 -3.12 -1.71 -34.60
CA ALA A 6 -2.68 -2.16 -33.30
C ALA A 6 -3.74 -3.14 -32.80
N ASP A 7 -3.73 -4.34 -33.38
CA ASP A 7 -4.51 -5.47 -32.88
C ASP A 7 -3.83 -6.00 -31.61
N VAL A 8 -4.45 -5.74 -30.45
CA VAL A 8 -4.15 -6.48 -29.23
C VAL A 8 -4.93 -7.78 -29.30
N GLU A 9 -4.26 -8.83 -29.79
CA GLU A 9 -4.76 -10.20 -29.74
C GLU A 9 -4.83 -10.64 -28.27
N ASN A 10 -6.05 -10.68 -27.72
CA ASN A 10 -6.32 -11.18 -26.38
C ASN A 10 -6.33 -12.72 -26.43
N GLU A 11 -5.17 -13.32 -26.17
CA GLU A 11 -4.98 -14.77 -26.13
C GLU A 11 -5.79 -15.39 -24.97
N ILE A 12 -6.97 -15.93 -25.30
CA ILE A 12 -7.77 -16.76 -24.41
C ILE A 12 -7.14 -18.16 -24.38
N GLY A 13 -6.25 -18.38 -23.42
CA GLY A 13 -5.63 -19.67 -23.16
C GLY A 13 -6.63 -20.70 -22.61
N HIS A 14 -7.22 -21.51 -23.50
CA HIS A 14 -7.90 -22.75 -23.14
C HIS A 14 -6.85 -23.85 -22.95
N GLY A 15 -6.51 -24.19 -21.70
CA GLY A 15 -5.50 -25.21 -21.38
C GLY A 15 -5.73 -25.86 -20.01
N SER A 16 -5.71 -27.19 -20.01
CA SER A 16 -6.00 -28.08 -18.89
C SER A 16 -5.19 -27.77 -17.62
N ARG A 17 -5.86 -27.85 -16.47
CA ARG A 17 -5.30 -27.76 -15.10
C ARG A 17 -4.20 -28.80 -14.89
N GLY A 18 -2.98 -28.45 -15.27
CA GLY A 18 -1.76 -29.12 -14.85
C GLY A 18 -1.30 -28.49 -13.53
N ASP A 19 -1.07 -29.34 -12.53
CA ASP A 19 -0.53 -28.95 -11.22
C ASP A 19 0.78 -28.18 -11.41
N VAL A 20 0.75 -26.87 -11.12
CA VAL A 20 1.94 -26.03 -11.23
C VAL A 20 2.73 -26.16 -9.94
N THR A 21 3.63 -27.13 -9.90
CA THR A 21 4.72 -27.13 -8.93
C THR A 21 5.69 -26.01 -9.30
N ILE A 22 5.41 -24.78 -8.87
CA ILE A 22 6.36 -23.67 -9.03
C ILE A 22 7.59 -24.00 -8.18
N LEU A 23 8.66 -24.42 -8.86
CA LEU A 23 9.96 -24.58 -8.24
C LEU A 23 10.45 -23.19 -7.76
N PRO A 24 10.76 -23.00 -6.46
CA PRO A 24 10.76 -21.69 -5.81
C PRO A 24 12.12 -20.98 -5.92
N THR A 25 12.58 -20.66 -7.13
CA THR A 25 13.89 -19.98 -7.30
C THR A 25 13.85 -18.65 -8.03
N LEU A 26 12.73 -18.22 -8.60
CA LEU A 26 12.62 -16.84 -9.07
C LEU A 26 11.17 -16.38 -9.26
N VAL A 27 10.36 -16.42 -8.20
CA VAL A 27 9.17 -15.57 -8.16
C VAL A 27 9.69 -14.14 -8.04
N ARG A 28 9.92 -13.51 -9.19
CA ARG A 28 10.38 -12.11 -9.30
C ARG A 28 9.49 -11.29 -8.39
N SER A 29 10.04 -10.54 -7.44
CA SER A 29 9.25 -9.79 -6.44
C SER A 29 8.15 -8.95 -7.09
N ALA A 30 8.36 -8.50 -8.33
CA ALA A 30 7.35 -7.81 -9.15
C ALA A 30 6.06 -8.61 -9.39
N VAL A 31 6.13 -9.94 -9.55
CA VAL A 31 4.95 -10.81 -9.70
C VAL A 31 4.22 -10.94 -8.37
N LEU A 32 4.95 -11.13 -7.27
CA LEU A 32 4.36 -11.20 -5.93
C LEU A 32 3.69 -9.87 -5.56
N LYS A 33 4.32 -8.71 -5.88
CA LYS A 33 3.70 -7.37 -5.77
C LYS A 33 2.36 -7.32 -6.50
N ALA A 34 2.35 -7.70 -7.78
CA ALA A 34 1.16 -7.61 -8.62
C ALA A 34 0.02 -8.49 -8.09
N VAL A 35 0.34 -9.68 -7.57
CA VAL A 35 -0.64 -10.59 -6.96
C VAL A 35 -1.17 -10.03 -5.64
N CYS A 36 -0.29 -9.56 -4.75
CA CYS A 36 -0.69 -9.00 -3.44
C CYS A 36 -1.49 -7.69 -3.59
N ALA A 37 -1.20 -6.86 -4.60
CA ALA A 37 -1.97 -5.65 -4.90
C ALA A 37 -3.44 -5.92 -5.28
N GLY A 38 -3.79 -7.16 -5.63
CA GLY A 38 -5.16 -7.56 -5.93
C GLY A 38 -6.06 -7.75 -4.69
N PHE A 39 -5.49 -7.79 -3.49
CA PHE A 39 -6.25 -7.97 -2.25
C PHE A 39 -6.57 -6.63 -1.59
N GLU A 40 -7.72 -6.55 -0.91
CA GLU A 40 -8.05 -5.41 -0.05
C GLU A 40 -7.05 -5.35 1.12
N GLU A 41 -6.75 -4.14 1.61
CA GLU A 41 -5.85 -3.93 2.74
C GLU A 41 -6.27 -4.83 3.91
N THR A 42 -5.33 -5.56 4.51
CA THR A 42 -5.54 -6.53 5.60
C THR A 42 -6.20 -7.87 5.22
N THR A 43 -6.60 -8.05 3.96
CA THR A 43 -7.19 -9.30 3.46
C THR A 43 -6.18 -10.17 2.70
N GLU A 44 -4.91 -9.76 2.71
CA GLU A 44 -3.87 -10.39 1.94
C GLU A 44 -3.45 -11.76 2.54
N PRO A 45 -3.08 -12.74 1.70
CA PRO A 45 -2.62 -14.02 2.20
C PRO A 45 -1.31 -13.87 3.00
N PRO A 46 -0.98 -14.78 3.94
CA PRO A 46 0.26 -14.72 4.72
C PRO A 46 1.55 -14.65 3.88
N VAL A 47 1.52 -15.12 2.62
CA VAL A 47 2.63 -14.97 1.65
C VAL A 47 2.86 -13.54 1.18
N CYS A 48 1.94 -12.62 1.48
CA CYS A 48 2.08 -11.16 1.35
C CYS A 48 2.59 -10.51 2.65
N LEU A 49 2.69 -11.28 3.75
CA LEU A 49 3.02 -10.83 5.11
C LEU A 49 4.35 -11.40 5.65
N SER A 50 4.88 -12.47 5.04
CA SER A 50 5.92 -13.33 5.65
C SER A 50 7.33 -13.08 5.11
N GLY A 51 8.09 -12.16 5.73
CA GLY A 51 9.57 -12.14 5.67
C GLY A 51 10.28 -11.26 4.63
N GLY A 52 10.75 -10.08 5.05
CA GLY A 52 12.05 -9.48 4.68
C GLY A 52 12.33 -9.05 3.22
N TRP A 53 11.46 -9.35 2.26
CA TRP A 53 11.58 -8.94 0.86
C TRP A 53 10.31 -8.25 0.34
N TYR A 54 9.43 -7.89 1.27
CA TYR A 54 8.15 -7.24 1.01
C TYR A 54 8.37 -5.78 0.68
N ILE A 55 7.55 -5.38 -0.27
CA ILE A 55 7.46 -4.10 -0.94
C ILE A 55 6.72 -3.09 -0.06
N GLU A 56 7.05 -3.04 1.21
CA GLU A 56 6.85 -1.78 1.91
C GLU A 56 8.07 -0.94 1.55
N THR A 57 7.94 -0.12 0.50
CA THR A 57 8.70 1.12 0.50
C THR A 57 8.20 1.86 1.72
N ASN A 58 8.96 1.81 2.82
CA ASN A 58 8.66 2.59 4.00
C ASN A 58 8.85 4.06 3.63
N GLU A 59 7.82 4.60 3.00
CA GLU A 59 7.77 5.95 2.45
C GLU A 59 7.72 6.95 3.61
N CYS A 60 7.22 6.52 4.78
CA CYS A 60 7.26 7.32 6.00
C CYS A 60 8.69 7.60 6.50
N LEU A 61 9.69 6.76 6.20
CA LEU A 61 11.09 7.06 6.52
C LEU A 61 11.64 8.23 5.70
N GLU A 62 11.15 8.44 4.48
CA GLU A 62 11.61 9.51 3.61
C GLU A 62 10.66 10.72 3.69
N ARG A 63 11.10 11.79 4.36
CA ARG A 63 10.31 13.02 4.54
C ARG A 63 8.89 12.78 5.06
N ASN A 64 8.71 11.76 5.91
CA ASN A 64 7.40 11.37 6.45
C ASN A 64 6.36 11.05 5.36
N GLY A 65 6.80 10.55 4.20
CA GLY A 65 5.95 10.33 3.03
C GLY A 65 5.38 11.61 2.42
N GLY A 66 5.73 12.80 2.92
CA GLY A 66 5.02 14.05 2.63
C GLY A 66 3.70 14.20 3.41
N CYS A 67 3.45 13.36 4.41
CA CYS A 67 2.35 13.53 5.35
C CYS A 67 2.70 14.52 6.45
N TRP A 68 1.67 15.04 7.11
CA TRP A 68 1.80 15.90 8.26
C TRP A 68 2.51 15.19 9.42
N LYS A 69 3.36 15.93 10.13
CA LYS A 69 4.05 15.47 11.34
C LYS A 69 4.21 16.61 12.32
N ASP A 70 3.86 16.34 13.57
CA ASP A 70 4.26 17.16 14.71
C ASP A 70 5.58 16.64 15.27
N GLU A 71 6.68 17.33 14.97
CA GLU A 71 8.02 17.00 15.45
C GLU A 71 8.19 17.15 16.97
N ARG A 72 7.36 17.96 17.63
CA ARG A 72 7.45 18.19 19.09
C ARG A 72 6.78 17.07 19.87
N ALA A 73 5.62 16.64 19.41
CA ALA A 73 4.86 15.55 20.02
C ALA A 73 5.25 14.17 19.47
N ASN A 74 6.06 14.12 18.40
CA ASN A 74 6.39 12.93 17.62
C ASN A 74 5.13 12.19 17.14
N ILE A 75 4.16 12.96 16.66
CA ILE A 75 2.89 12.46 16.13
C ILE A 75 2.96 12.58 14.61
N SER A 76 2.66 11.50 13.89
CA SER A 76 2.67 11.49 12.43
C SER A 76 1.32 11.05 11.88
N ALA A 77 0.94 11.66 10.77
CA ALA A 77 -0.16 11.18 9.95
C ALA A 77 0.28 10.11 8.92
N CYS A 78 1.58 9.84 8.79
CA CYS A 78 2.07 8.85 7.84
C CYS A 78 1.88 7.43 8.38
N ARG A 79 1.17 6.60 7.62
CA ARG A 79 1.06 5.16 7.86
C ARG A 79 1.47 4.43 6.58
N ASP A 80 2.53 3.62 6.67
CA ASP A 80 2.87 2.71 5.59
C ASP A 80 1.79 1.63 5.45
N THR A 81 1.57 1.22 4.21
CA THR A 81 0.63 0.19 3.80
C THR A 81 1.30 -0.68 2.73
N PHE A 82 0.71 -1.84 2.46
CA PHE A 82 1.18 -2.71 1.38
C PHE A 82 1.11 -2.08 -0.02
N ARG A 83 0.33 -1.01 -0.21
CA ARG A 83 0.15 -0.31 -1.50
C ARG A 83 0.94 1.00 -1.58
N GLY A 84 1.83 1.28 -0.63
CA GLY A 84 2.53 2.56 -0.45
C GLY A 84 2.14 3.19 0.88
N ARG A 85 2.09 4.51 1.00
CA ARG A 85 1.67 5.16 2.25
C ARG A 85 0.32 5.87 2.18
N VAL A 86 -0.38 5.92 3.31
CA VAL A 86 -1.54 6.78 3.52
C VAL A 86 -1.19 7.90 4.50
N CYS A 87 -1.76 9.09 4.26
CA CYS A 87 -1.73 10.19 5.21
C CYS A 87 -3.07 10.26 5.93
N GLU A 88 -3.13 9.83 7.18
CA GLU A 88 -4.33 9.79 8.00
C GLU A 88 -4.04 10.39 9.39
N CYS A 89 -4.84 11.37 9.82
CA CYS A 89 -4.64 11.99 11.12
C CYS A 89 -4.85 10.98 12.27
N PRO A 90 -3.88 10.84 13.19
CA PRO A 90 -3.90 9.77 14.17
C PRO A 90 -4.83 10.06 15.36
N VAL A 91 -5.09 9.01 16.15
CA VAL A 91 -5.71 9.12 17.48
C VAL A 91 -4.66 8.83 18.53
N VAL A 92 -4.29 9.85 19.30
CA VAL A 92 -3.21 9.74 20.29
C VAL A 92 -3.75 10.12 21.66
N LYS A 93 -3.59 9.24 22.64
CA LYS A 93 -4.02 9.46 24.04
C LYS A 93 -5.49 9.92 24.17
N GLY A 94 -6.38 9.42 23.32
CA GLY A 94 -7.82 9.76 23.33
C GLY A 94 -8.16 11.10 22.69
N VAL A 95 -7.20 11.78 22.06
CA VAL A 95 -7.42 12.96 21.21
C VAL A 95 -7.49 12.50 19.76
N GLN A 96 -8.63 12.75 19.12
CA GLN A 96 -8.79 12.55 17.68
C GLN A 96 -8.24 13.77 16.96
N TYR A 97 -7.24 13.57 16.12
CA TYR A 97 -6.81 14.62 15.22
C TYR A 97 -7.69 14.61 13.97
N LYS A 98 -8.05 15.79 13.47
CA LYS A 98 -8.80 15.96 12.22
C LYS A 98 -8.09 16.93 11.29
N GLY A 99 -8.15 16.67 10.00
CA GLY A 99 -7.50 17.47 8.97
C GLY A 99 -7.36 16.68 7.68
N ASP A 100 -6.48 17.14 6.80
CA ASP A 100 -6.22 16.49 5.51
C ASP A 100 -5.16 15.38 5.59
N GLY A 101 -4.42 15.28 6.70
CA GLY A 101 -3.32 14.32 6.88
C GLY A 101 -2.01 14.72 6.20
N TYR A 102 -2.01 15.71 5.31
CA TYR A 102 -0.84 16.14 4.53
C TYR A 102 -0.23 17.43 5.10
N THR A 103 -1.06 18.42 5.34
CA THR A 103 -0.64 19.76 5.79
C THR A 103 -1.18 20.11 7.15
N SER A 104 -2.31 19.51 7.56
CA SER A 104 -2.94 19.80 8.84
C SER A 104 -3.51 18.55 9.50
N CYS A 105 -3.26 18.45 10.79
CA CYS A 105 -3.99 17.61 11.73
C CYS A 105 -4.14 18.39 13.04
N GLU A 106 -5.37 18.77 13.36
CA GLU A 106 -5.71 19.53 14.56
C GLU A 106 -6.36 18.61 15.59
N GLY A 107 -5.84 18.64 16.82
CA GLY A 107 -6.37 17.83 17.91
C GLY A 107 -7.73 18.35 18.34
N MET A 108 -8.78 17.55 18.13
CA MET A 108 -10.09 17.84 18.68
C MET A 108 -10.23 17.15 20.05
N PRO A 109 -10.49 17.90 21.13
CA PRO A 109 -10.81 17.29 22.40
C PRO A 109 -12.07 16.44 22.23
N SER A 110 -12.03 15.21 22.77
CA SER A 110 -13.14 14.26 22.72
C SER A 110 -14.34 14.70 23.56
N PHE A 111 -14.21 15.77 24.34
CA PHE A 111 -15.28 16.37 25.14
C PHE A 111 -15.46 17.84 24.78
N PRO A 112 -16.69 18.31 24.50
CA PRO A 112 -16.98 19.73 24.43
C PRO A 112 -16.72 20.35 25.81
N ILE A 113 -15.98 21.45 25.83
CA ILE A 113 -15.82 22.32 27.01
C ILE A 113 -17.15 23.02 27.28
#